data_AF-A0AAD8IWE6-F1
#
_entry.id   AF-A0AAD8IWE6-F1
#
_cell.length_a   1.000
_cell.length_b   1.000
_cell.length_c   1.000
_cell.angle_alpha   90.00
_cell.angle_beta   90.00
_cell.angle_gamma   90.00
#
_symmetry.space_group_name_H-M   'P 1'
#
loop_
_entity.id
_entity.type
_entity.pdbx_description
1 polymer ?
#
loop_
_entity_poly.entity_id
_entity_poly.type
_entity_poly.pdbx_seq_one_letter_code
_entity_poly.pdbx_strand_id
1 'polypeptide(L)'
;MNIFRFRIQVLSNHLHIPTPLSASLEASTCLHHSPPELSEPIRFDTRKMRKLLDGHNWEERDMLYQLMIQSELFGSKEKGSGVSVGPDYNQSMKQQREMTMKRMLYLSGHGAFDGFLTENGPQNDLRIAYTTEIAAQFDLACGFMIAVQFLLW
;
A
#
# COMPACT_ATOMS: atom_id res chain seq x y z
N MET A 1 -8.63 21.62 26.12
CA MET A 1 -9.36 22.00 24.89
C MET A 1 -10.12 20.76 24.40
N ASN A 2 -11.45 20.82 24.30
CA ASN A 2 -12.30 19.63 24.09
C ASN A 2 -12.28 19.18 22.61
N ILE A 3 -11.84 17.95 22.34
CA ILE A 3 -11.54 17.42 21.00
C ILE A 3 -12.74 17.44 20.05
N PHE A 4 -13.96 17.42 20.60
CA PHE A 4 -15.21 17.51 19.84
C PHE A 4 -15.44 18.91 19.26
N ARG A 5 -15.07 19.98 19.98
CA ARG A 5 -15.22 21.36 19.47
C ARG A 5 -14.26 21.66 18.34
N PHE A 6 -13.05 21.09 18.38
CA PHE A 6 -12.08 21.22 17.30
C PHE A 6 -12.58 20.58 15.99
N ARG A 7 -13.15 19.37 16.07
CA ARG A 7 -13.72 18.67 14.90
C ARG A 7 -14.86 19.44 14.24
N ILE A 8 -15.79 19.98 15.04
CA ILE A 8 -16.92 20.76 14.52
C ILE A 8 -16.43 22.05 13.83
N GLN A 9 -15.43 22.70 14.40
CA GLN A 9 -14.89 23.95 13.84
C GLN A 9 -14.16 23.73 12.52
N VAL A 10 -13.39 22.64 12.40
CA VAL A 10 -12.76 22.26 11.13
C VAL A 10 -13.82 21.98 10.07
N LEU A 11 -14.82 21.14 10.37
CA LEU A 11 -15.86 20.77 9.41
C LEU A 11 -16.74 21.96 8.98
N SER A 12 -17.09 22.85 9.91
CA SER A 12 -17.93 24.03 9.61
C SER A 12 -17.24 25.00 8.65
N ASN A 13 -15.91 25.14 8.74
CA ASN A 13 -15.14 26.03 7.88
C ASN A 13 -15.02 25.50 6.44
N HIS A 14 -15.13 24.19 6.24
CA HIS A 14 -15.15 23.58 4.90
C HIS A 14 -16.50 23.68 4.20
N LEU A 15 -17.60 23.88 4.94
CA LEU A 15 -18.96 23.94 4.41
C LEU A 15 -19.41 25.34 3.97
N HIS A 16 -18.64 26.39 4.30
CA HIS A 16 -18.97 27.79 3.97
C HIS A 16 -17.98 28.37 2.95
N ILE A 17 -17.93 27.80 1.75
CA ILE A 17 -17.25 28.43 0.61
C ILE A 17 -18.31 29.26 -0.15
N PRO A 18 -18.17 30.60 -0.25
CA PRO A 18 -19.08 31.41 -1.06
C PRO A 18 -18.81 31.14 -2.54
N THR A 19 -19.82 30.69 -3.27
CA THR A 19 -19.75 30.48 -4.72
C THR A 19 -19.77 31.84 -5.45
N PRO A 20 -18.80 32.18 -6.31
CA PRO A 20 -18.90 33.37 -7.15
C PRO A 20 -19.92 33.15 -8.29
N LEU A 21 -20.86 34.08 -8.46
CA LEU A 21 -21.79 34.13 -9.60
C LEU A 21 -21.09 34.68 -10.85
N SER A 22 -20.55 33.78 -11.67
CA SER A 22 -20.32 34.02 -13.10
C SER A 22 -20.06 32.68 -13.80
N ALA A 23 -21.14 31.98 -14.16
CA ALA A 23 -21.08 30.67 -14.78
C ALA A 23 -20.95 30.79 -16.31
N SER A 24 -19.72 30.67 -16.81
CA SER A 24 -19.48 30.00 -18.10
C SER A 24 -19.82 28.52 -17.94
N LEU A 25 -20.26 27.83 -18.99
CA LEU A 25 -20.48 26.37 -18.96
C LEU A 25 -19.13 25.65 -18.72
N GLU A 26 -18.72 25.53 -17.46
CA GLU A 26 -17.61 24.69 -17.04
C GLU A 26 -18.08 23.23 -16.93
N ALA A 27 -17.21 22.31 -17.34
CA ALA A 27 -17.43 20.88 -17.13
C ALA A 27 -17.68 20.65 -15.64
N SER A 28 -18.70 19.84 -15.31
CA SER A 28 -19.09 19.64 -13.91
C SER A 28 -17.88 19.19 -13.09
N THR A 29 -17.67 19.81 -11.92
CA THR A 29 -16.58 19.51 -11.00
C THR A 29 -16.56 18.02 -10.62
N CYS A 30 -17.72 17.35 -10.69
CA CYS A 30 -17.89 15.91 -10.50
C CYS A 30 -17.23 15.02 -11.58
N LEU A 31 -16.87 15.58 -12.74
CA LEU A 31 -16.18 14.89 -13.83
C LEU A 31 -14.67 15.19 -13.87
N HIS A 32 -14.17 16.09 -13.03
CA HIS A 32 -12.74 16.39 -12.88
C HIS A 32 -12.28 16.00 -11.47
N HIS A 33 -12.14 14.69 -11.24
CA HIS A 33 -11.43 14.20 -10.06
C HIS A 33 -9.92 14.29 -10.33
N SER A 34 -9.26 15.28 -9.72
CA SER A 34 -7.80 15.24 -9.57
C SER A 34 -7.47 14.49 -8.28
N PRO A 35 -6.62 13.46 -8.31
CA PRO A 35 -6.14 12.80 -7.10
C PRO A 35 -5.57 13.83 -6.11
N PRO A 36 -5.78 13.67 -4.78
CA PRO A 36 -5.18 14.54 -3.77
C PRO A 36 -3.67 14.69 -3.93
N GLU A 37 -3.00 13.64 -4.41
CA GLU A 37 -1.55 13.62 -4.66
C GLU A 37 -1.12 14.60 -5.78
N LEU A 38 -2.03 14.96 -6.68
CA LEU A 38 -1.79 15.90 -7.80
C LEU A 38 -2.39 17.28 -7.56
N SER A 39 -3.35 17.41 -6.63
CA SER A 39 -4.11 18.64 -6.40
C SER A 39 -3.74 19.37 -5.12
N GLU A 40 -3.22 18.66 -4.12
CA GLU A 40 -2.90 19.24 -2.82
C GLU A 40 -1.39 19.22 -2.54
N PRO A 41 -0.80 20.34 -2.10
CA PRO A 41 0.58 20.35 -1.67
C PRO A 41 0.72 19.55 -0.37
N ILE A 42 1.71 18.65 -0.31
CA ILE A 42 2.02 17.89 0.91
C ILE A 42 2.56 18.85 1.98
N ARG A 43 1.81 19.02 3.09
CA ARG A 43 2.13 19.98 4.17
C ARG A 43 2.82 19.36 5.39
N PHE A 44 3.21 18.10 5.31
CA PHE A 44 3.83 17.36 6.41
C PHE A 44 5.03 16.55 5.92
N ASP A 45 5.91 16.19 6.85
CA ASP A 45 7.05 15.31 6.57
C ASP A 45 6.53 13.88 6.32
N THR A 46 6.57 13.45 5.07
CA THR A 46 6.08 12.13 4.63
C THR A 46 6.87 10.98 5.25
N ARG A 47 8.16 11.18 5.52
CA ARG A 47 8.99 10.16 6.18
C ARG A 47 8.59 9.98 7.63
N LYS A 48 8.31 11.08 8.35
CA LYS A 48 7.80 11.00 9.73
C LYS A 48 6.40 10.40 9.76
N MET A 49 5.52 10.79 8.84
CA MET A 49 4.18 10.21 8.75
C MET A 49 4.24 8.70 8.47
N ARG A 50 5.11 8.27 7.55
CA ARG A 50 5.30 6.85 7.27
C ARG A 50 5.80 6.07 8.48
N LYS A 51 6.82 6.56 9.18
CA LYS A 51 7.31 5.92 10.41
C LYS A 51 6.22 5.78 11.47
N LEU A 52 5.31 6.76 11.54
CA LEU A 52 4.15 6.70 12.43
C LEU A 52 3.11 5.66 11.98
N LEU A 53 2.82 5.57 10.68
CA LEU A 53 1.82 4.64 10.12
C LEU A 53 2.33 3.19 10.12
N ASP A 54 3.56 2.96 9.66
CA ASP A 54 4.17 1.62 9.58
C ASP A 54 4.53 1.08 10.97
N GLY A 55 4.88 1.96 11.91
CA GLY A 55 5.14 1.68 13.32
C GLY A 55 6.44 0.91 13.61
N HIS A 56 6.82 -0.07 12.79
CA HIS A 56 7.95 -0.97 12.98
C HIS A 56 8.56 -1.45 11.64
N ASN A 57 9.82 -1.92 11.69
CA ASN A 57 10.55 -2.56 10.57
C ASN A 57 10.45 -1.82 9.22
N TRP A 58 10.49 -0.48 9.25
CA TRP A 58 10.26 0.34 8.05
C TRP A 58 11.35 0.16 6.98
N GLU A 59 12.60 -0.15 7.38
CA GLU A 59 13.71 -0.42 6.46
C GLU A 59 13.51 -1.77 5.75
N GLU A 60 13.09 -2.80 6.48
CA GLU A 60 12.82 -4.12 5.94
C GLU A 60 11.54 -4.13 5.08
N ARG A 61 10.53 -3.34 5.46
CA ARG A 61 9.36 -3.06 4.61
C ARG A 61 9.80 -2.44 3.28
N ASP A 62 10.72 -1.45 3.31
CA ASP A 62 11.29 -0.85 2.09
C ASP A 62 12.02 -1.87 1.22
N MET A 63 12.83 -2.75 1.82
CA MET A 63 13.51 -3.82 1.09
C MET A 63 12.52 -4.75 0.39
N LEU A 64 11.43 -5.14 1.07
CA LEU A 64 10.41 -6.01 0.48
C LEU A 64 9.67 -5.33 -0.69
N TYR A 65 9.29 -4.04 -0.53
CA TYR A 65 8.72 -3.29 -1.65
C TYR A 65 9.69 -3.20 -2.84
N GLN A 66 10.99 -3.01 -2.59
CA GLN A 66 11.99 -2.97 -3.67
C GLN A 66 12.10 -4.30 -4.41
N LEU A 67 12.12 -5.44 -3.70
CA LEU A 67 12.12 -6.77 -4.33
C LEU A 67 10.92 -6.94 -5.27
N MET A 68 9.75 -6.44 -4.87
CA MET A 68 8.53 -6.53 -5.68
C MET A 68 8.57 -5.58 -6.87
N ILE A 69 9.02 -4.34 -6.68
CA ILE A 69 9.09 -3.30 -7.72
C ILE A 69 10.09 -3.68 -8.83
N GLN A 70 11.22 -4.29 -8.47
CA GLN A 70 12.31 -4.59 -9.39
C GLN A 70 12.08 -5.85 -10.23
N SER A 71 11.08 -6.67 -9.89
CA SER A 71 10.84 -7.96 -10.54
C SER A 71 9.60 -7.93 -11.43
N GLU A 72 9.76 -8.35 -12.68
CA GLU A 72 8.65 -8.47 -13.65
C GLU A 72 7.57 -9.46 -13.21
N LEU A 73 7.89 -10.38 -12.28
CA LEU A 73 6.93 -11.33 -11.71
C LEU A 73 5.74 -10.62 -11.03
N PHE A 74 5.95 -9.39 -10.56
CA PHE A 74 4.96 -8.57 -9.88
C PHE A 74 4.26 -7.58 -10.83
N GLY A 75 4.39 -7.75 -12.15
CA GLY A 75 3.67 -6.93 -13.12
C GLY A 75 4.00 -5.44 -12.98
N SER A 76 5.25 -5.13 -12.64
CA SER A 76 5.76 -3.78 -12.47
C SER A 76 5.54 -2.96 -13.75
N LYS A 77 4.86 -1.81 -13.63
CA LYS A 77 4.56 -0.88 -14.73
C LYS A 77 4.85 0.54 -14.28
N GLU A 78 5.64 1.25 -15.07
CA GLU A 78 5.82 2.69 -14.88
C GLU A 78 4.49 3.42 -15.16
N LYS A 79 4.07 4.27 -14.23
CA LYS A 79 2.85 5.07 -14.33
C LYS A 79 3.13 6.48 -13.82
N GLY A 80 3.33 7.42 -14.75
CA GLY A 80 3.69 8.80 -14.42
C GLY A 80 5.04 8.85 -13.70
N SER A 81 5.07 9.41 -12.49
CA SER A 81 6.28 9.51 -11.66
C SER A 81 6.51 8.32 -10.73
N GLY A 82 5.71 7.25 -10.82
CA GLY A 82 5.78 6.11 -9.91
C GLY A 82 5.76 4.76 -10.63
N VAL A 83 5.97 3.70 -9.84
CA VAL A 83 5.86 2.32 -10.30
C VAL A 83 4.63 1.70 -9.66
N SER A 84 3.77 1.12 -10.48
CA SER A 84 2.64 0.32 -10.04
C SER A 84 3.02 -1.15 -10.12
N VAL A 85 2.72 -1.90 -9.07
CA VAL A 85 2.80 -3.36 -9.06
C VAL A 85 1.40 -3.93 -8.90
N GLY A 86 1.08 -5.02 -9.61
CA GLY A 86 -0.16 -5.76 -9.39
C GLY A 86 -0.22 -7.06 -10.19
N PRO A 87 -1.15 -7.97 -9.85
CA PRO A 87 -1.38 -9.17 -10.65
C PRO A 87 -1.97 -8.79 -12.03
N ASP A 88 -1.67 -9.62 -13.04
CA ASP A 88 -2.24 -9.44 -14.38
C ASP A 88 -3.64 -10.06 -14.45
N TYR A 89 -4.66 -9.23 -14.23
CA TYR A 89 -6.06 -9.68 -14.19
C TYR A 89 -6.59 -10.27 -15.51
N ASN A 90 -5.83 -10.25 -16.61
CA ASN A 90 -6.21 -10.90 -17.87
C ASN A 90 -5.83 -12.39 -17.91
N GLN A 91 -5.10 -12.89 -16.91
CA GLN A 91 -4.70 -14.28 -16.83
C GLN A 91 -5.80 -15.18 -16.26
N SER A 92 -5.84 -16.43 -16.73
CA SER A 92 -6.71 -17.47 -16.16
C SER A 92 -6.33 -17.80 -14.71
N MET A 93 -7.26 -18.40 -13.95
CA MET A 93 -6.97 -18.85 -12.57
C MET A 93 -5.77 -19.79 -12.48
N LYS A 94 -5.55 -20.66 -13.48
CA LYS A 94 -4.39 -21.58 -13.50
C LYS A 94 -3.08 -20.79 -13.61
N GLN A 95 -3.02 -19.84 -14.54
CA GLN A 95 -1.86 -18.98 -14.72
C GLN A 95 -1.60 -18.11 -13.48
N GLN A 96 -2.65 -17.58 -12.85
CA GLN A 96 -2.52 -16.85 -11.59
C GLN A 96 -1.86 -17.70 -10.51
N ARG A 97 -2.32 -18.95 -10.32
CA ARG A 97 -1.72 -19.88 -9.34
C ARG A 97 -0.25 -20.17 -9.64
N GLU A 98 0.10 -20.39 -10.90
CA GLU A 98 1.49 -20.58 -11.32
C GLU A 98 2.34 -19.33 -11.03
N MET A 99 1.80 -18.13 -11.28
CA MET A 99 2.47 -16.87 -10.98
C MET A 99 2.62 -16.62 -9.49
N THR A 100 1.59 -16.88 -8.67
CA THR A 100 1.68 -16.79 -7.21
C THR A 100 2.79 -17.69 -6.69
N MET A 101 2.89 -18.95 -7.15
CA MET A 101 3.98 -19.84 -6.76
C MET A 101 5.35 -19.31 -7.17
N LYS A 102 5.50 -18.78 -8.39
CA LYS A 102 6.77 -18.15 -8.83
C LYS A 102 7.16 -16.97 -7.96
N ARG A 103 6.19 -16.12 -7.58
CA ARG A 103 6.41 -14.99 -6.66
C ARG A 103 6.86 -15.46 -5.28
N MET A 104 6.23 -16.49 -4.72
CA MET A 104 6.63 -17.07 -3.43
C MET A 104 8.05 -17.61 -3.47
N LEU A 105 8.41 -18.34 -4.52
CA LEU A 105 9.77 -18.85 -4.71
C LEU A 105 10.77 -17.71 -4.89
N TYR A 106 10.42 -16.66 -5.63
CA TYR A 106 11.27 -15.48 -5.78
C TYR A 106 11.53 -14.79 -4.44
N LEU A 107 10.49 -14.49 -3.66
CA LEU A 107 10.63 -13.87 -2.35
C LEU A 107 11.46 -14.73 -1.39
N SER A 108 11.19 -16.04 -1.36
CA SER A 108 11.97 -17.01 -0.59
C SER A 108 13.45 -17.00 -0.98
N GLY A 109 13.74 -17.07 -2.29
CA GLY A 109 15.11 -17.05 -2.82
C GLY A 109 15.88 -15.75 -2.59
N HIS A 110 15.19 -14.67 -2.17
CA HIS A 110 15.79 -13.39 -1.81
C HIS A 110 15.72 -13.11 -0.29
N GLY A 111 15.47 -14.14 0.52
CA GLY A 111 15.55 -14.06 1.98
C GLY A 111 14.34 -13.41 2.66
N ALA A 112 13.22 -13.19 1.94
CA ALA A 112 12.03 -12.55 2.52
C ALA A 112 11.43 -13.34 3.69
N PHE A 113 11.71 -14.64 3.77
CA PHE A 113 11.20 -15.56 4.80
C PHE A 113 12.30 -16.12 5.70
N ASP A 114 13.53 -15.59 5.60
CA ASP A 114 14.66 -16.09 6.39
C ASP A 114 14.37 -15.95 7.88
N GLY A 115 14.60 -17.03 8.63
CA GLY A 115 14.34 -17.03 10.07
C GLY A 115 12.89 -17.32 10.46
N PHE A 116 11.89 -17.23 9.56
CA PHE A 116 10.46 -17.31 9.93
C PHE A 116 10.11 -18.60 10.71
N LEU A 117 10.71 -19.73 10.35
CA LEU A 117 10.46 -21.04 11.00
C LEU A 117 11.45 -21.39 12.12
N THR A 118 12.50 -20.60 12.31
CA THR A 118 13.63 -20.96 13.20
C THR A 118 13.83 -19.97 14.34
N GLU A 119 13.49 -18.71 14.10
CA GLU A 119 13.49 -17.65 15.09
C GLU A 119 12.15 -17.63 15.84
N ASN A 120 12.18 -17.19 17.09
CA ASN A 120 10.99 -17.12 17.94
C ASN A 120 10.88 -15.73 18.58
N GLY A 121 9.64 -15.36 18.90
CA GLY A 121 9.32 -14.18 19.71
C GLY A 121 8.82 -12.98 18.89
N PRO A 122 8.47 -11.88 19.58
CA PRO A 122 7.65 -10.81 19.01
C PRO A 122 8.24 -10.15 17.76
N GLN A 123 9.56 -10.11 17.63
CA GLN A 123 10.21 -9.53 16.45
C GLN A 123 10.01 -10.41 15.21
N ASN A 124 10.06 -11.75 15.36
CA ASN A 124 9.77 -12.65 14.24
C ASN A 124 8.28 -12.56 13.85
N ASP A 125 7.38 -12.47 14.84
CA ASP A 125 5.94 -12.30 14.58
C ASP A 125 5.66 -11.01 13.80
N LEU A 126 6.30 -9.90 14.17
CA LEU A 126 6.20 -8.63 13.45
C LEU A 126 6.77 -8.72 12.02
N ARG A 127 7.84 -9.50 11.83
CA ARG A 127 8.42 -9.74 10.49
C ARG A 127 7.46 -10.48 9.58
N ILE A 128 6.86 -11.56 10.10
CA ILE A 128 5.84 -12.32 9.38
C ILE A 128 4.62 -11.44 9.10
N ALA A 129 4.18 -10.63 10.07
CA ALA A 129 3.03 -9.74 9.95
C ALA A 129 3.22 -8.68 8.85
N TYR A 130 4.32 -7.91 8.85
CA TYR A 130 4.51 -6.90 7.79
C TYR A 130 4.70 -7.55 6.42
N THR A 131 5.35 -8.72 6.37
CA THR A 131 5.59 -9.42 5.09
C THR A 131 4.26 -9.89 4.50
N THR A 132 3.37 -10.42 5.34
CA THR A 132 2.01 -10.81 4.96
C THR A 132 1.18 -9.61 4.53
N GLU A 133 1.25 -8.50 5.27
CA GLU A 133 0.56 -7.26 4.96
C GLU A 133 0.95 -6.72 3.58
N ILE A 134 2.25 -6.57 3.32
CA ILE A 134 2.77 -6.06 2.05
C ILE A 134 2.42 -6.99 0.89
N ALA A 135 2.57 -8.31 1.08
CA ALA A 135 2.19 -9.27 0.06
C ALA A 135 0.70 -9.20 -0.27
N ALA A 136 -0.16 -9.05 0.73
CA ALA A 136 -1.62 -8.94 0.56
C ALA A 136 -2.05 -7.61 -0.09
N GLN A 137 -1.34 -6.51 0.19
CA GLN A 137 -1.57 -5.21 -0.48
C GLN A 137 -1.35 -5.31 -2.00
N PHE A 138 -0.39 -6.14 -2.42
CA PHE A 138 -0.10 -6.40 -3.83
C PHE A 138 -1.05 -7.43 -4.46
N ASP A 139 -1.12 -8.63 -3.86
CA ASP A 139 -1.92 -9.75 -4.34
C ASP A 139 -2.37 -10.57 -3.15
N LEU A 140 -3.68 -10.57 -2.91
CA LEU A 140 -4.29 -11.24 -1.78
C LEU A 140 -3.94 -12.75 -1.73
N ALA A 141 -3.74 -13.39 -2.88
CA ALA A 141 -3.32 -14.80 -2.92
C ALA A 141 -1.92 -15.01 -2.32
N CYS A 142 -0.99 -14.08 -2.58
CA CYS A 142 0.35 -14.11 -2.00
C CYS A 142 0.29 -13.93 -0.47
N GLY A 143 -0.50 -12.96 0.00
CA GLY A 143 -0.72 -12.75 1.43
C GLY A 143 -1.30 -13.99 2.13
N PHE A 144 -2.31 -14.63 1.55
CA PHE A 144 -2.87 -15.86 2.13
C PHE A 144 -1.89 -17.02 2.14
N MET A 145 -1.06 -17.19 1.12
CA MET A 145 -0.04 -18.24 1.12
C MET A 145 0.94 -18.09 2.29
N ILE A 146 1.39 -16.86 2.57
CA ILE A 146 2.29 -16.57 3.69
C ILE A 146 1.56 -16.75 5.02
N ALA A 147 0.35 -16.21 5.16
CA ALA A 147 -0.43 -16.30 6.39
C ALA A 147 -0.73 -17.76 6.77
N VAL A 148 -1.19 -18.57 5.80
CA VAL A 148 -1.46 -19.98 6.04
C VAL A 148 -0.17 -20.70 6.44
N GLN A 149 0.98 -20.40 5.83
CA GLN A 149 2.21 -21.13 6.13
C GLN A 149 2.88 -20.74 7.45
N PHE A 150 2.76 -19.47 7.88
CA PHE A 150 3.58 -18.92 8.96
C PHE A 150 2.79 -18.24 10.11
N LEU A 151 1.47 -18.00 9.96
CA LEU A 151 0.65 -17.34 11.00
C LEU A 151 -0.46 -18.22 11.57
N LEU A 152 -1.00 -19.17 10.79
CA LEU A 152 -2.18 -19.95 11.17
C LEU A 152 -1.88 -21.34 11.74
N TRP A 153 -0.61 -21.77 11.72
CA TRP A 153 -0.13 -23.03 12.33
C TRP A 153 0.96 -22.71 13.35
#